data_AF-A0A847EIJ1-F1
#
_entry.id   AF-A0A847EIJ1-F1
#
_cell.length_a   1.000
_cell.length_b   1.000
_cell.length_c   1.000
_cell.angle_alpha   90.00
_cell.angle_beta   90.00
_cell.angle_gamma   90.00
#
_symmetry.space_group_name_H-M   'P 1'
#
loop_
_entity.id
_entity.type
_entity.pdbx_description
1 polymer ?
#
loop_
_entity_poly.entity_id
_entity_poly.type
_entity_poly.pdbx_seq_one_letter_code
_entity_poly.pdbx_strand_id
1 'polypeptide(L)'
;MTRYYYFAFSDCKDPAREDEYNDWYSNTHIPDMIEVPGMIRATRWEAAEEKENGIRKFLSLYEFETDDLDEFNRQVAIYGKRTMDEGRWSDLAVLDPDNVPRIYRQIMPAKYPKGKEPKE
;
A
#
# COMPACT_ATOMS: atom_id res chain seq x y z
N MET A 1 8.11 -8.52 17.29
CA MET A 1 7.67 -8.04 15.97
C MET A 1 8.18 -6.65 15.69
N THR A 2 9.01 -6.54 14.67
CA THR A 2 9.51 -5.27 14.15
C THR A 2 8.43 -4.64 13.27
N ARG A 3 8.21 -3.33 13.42
CA ARG A 3 7.22 -2.59 12.64
C ARG A 3 7.84 -2.01 11.36
N TYR A 4 7.07 -2.07 10.28
CA TYR A 4 7.47 -1.63 8.96
C TYR A 4 6.36 -0.82 8.29
N TYR A 5 6.77 0.03 7.35
CA TYR A 5 5.89 0.62 6.36
C TYR A 5 6.23 0.08 4.98
N TYR A 6 5.23 -0.35 4.22
CA TYR A 6 5.30 -0.63 2.79
C TYR A 6 4.59 0.49 2.02
N PHE A 7 5.37 1.27 1.28
CA PHE A 7 4.97 2.28 0.32
C PHE A 7 4.76 1.66 -1.07
N ALA A 8 3.57 1.80 -1.62
CA ALA A 8 3.26 1.42 -3.00
C ALA A 8 2.74 2.66 -3.73
N PHE A 9 3.58 3.27 -4.56
CA PHE A 9 3.10 4.29 -5.46
C PHE A 9 2.47 3.66 -6.70
N SER A 10 1.42 4.30 -7.19
CA SER A 10 0.62 3.77 -8.28
C SER A 10 -0.09 4.86 -9.08
N ASP A 11 -0.41 4.56 -10.33
CA ASP A 11 -1.18 5.44 -11.21
C ASP A 11 -2.34 4.69 -11.88
N CYS A 12 -3.28 5.47 -12.41
CA CYS A 12 -4.31 4.98 -13.29
C CYS A 12 -3.80 5.07 -14.74
N LYS A 13 -3.75 3.94 -15.44
CA LYS A 13 -3.37 3.88 -16.87
C LYS A 13 -4.27 4.73 -17.76
N ASP A 14 -5.55 4.90 -17.37
CA ASP A 14 -6.55 5.67 -18.09
C ASP A 14 -7.21 6.70 -17.16
N PRO A 15 -6.87 7.99 -17.28
CA PRO A 15 -7.45 9.05 -16.44
C PRO A 15 -8.98 9.13 -16.51
N ALA A 16 -9.61 8.72 -17.62
CA ALA A 16 -11.06 8.75 -17.74
C ALA A 16 -11.76 7.66 -16.90
N ARG A 17 -11.03 6.65 -16.46
CA ARG A 17 -11.50 5.53 -15.61
C ARG A 17 -10.90 5.61 -14.20
N GLU A 18 -10.41 6.77 -13.78
CA GLU A 18 -9.78 6.94 -12.46
C GLU A 18 -10.74 6.60 -11.30
N ASP A 19 -12.01 6.96 -11.41
CA ASP A 19 -13.02 6.61 -10.40
C ASP A 19 -13.18 5.09 -10.25
N GLU A 20 -13.19 4.35 -11.36
CA GLU A 20 -13.24 2.89 -11.37
C GLU A 20 -11.98 2.28 -10.73
N TYR A 21 -10.81 2.83 -11.06
CA TYR A 21 -9.55 2.41 -10.45
C TYR A 21 -9.53 2.68 -8.94
N ASN A 22 -10.08 3.81 -8.49
CA ASN A 22 -10.15 4.16 -7.08
C ASN A 22 -11.18 3.34 -6.29
N ASP A 23 -12.31 3.01 -6.92
CA ASP A 23 -13.31 2.08 -6.38
C ASP A 23 -12.71 0.69 -6.20
N TRP A 24 -12.06 0.15 -7.23
CA TRP A 24 -11.35 -1.12 -7.16
C TRP A 24 -10.34 -1.14 -6.01
N TYR A 25 -9.53 -0.09 -5.88
CA TYR A 25 -8.53 -0.05 -4.81
C TYR A 25 -9.16 -0.08 -3.43
N SER A 26 -10.20 0.73 -3.22
CA SER A 26 -10.85 0.89 -1.91
C SER A 26 -11.65 -0.34 -1.50
N ASN A 27 -12.36 -0.95 -2.46
CA ASN A 27 -13.36 -1.97 -2.18
C ASN A 27 -12.90 -3.39 -2.53
N THR A 28 -11.77 -3.54 -3.23
CA THR A 28 -11.22 -4.85 -3.63
C THR A 28 -9.78 -4.99 -3.18
N HIS A 29 -8.86 -4.16 -3.69
CA HIS A 29 -7.42 -4.35 -3.46
C HIS A 29 -7.01 -4.19 -1.99
N ILE A 30 -7.43 -3.10 -1.33
CA ILE A 30 -7.07 -2.84 0.07
C ILE A 30 -7.66 -3.92 1.01
N PRO A 31 -8.94 -4.32 0.89
CA PRO A 31 -9.47 -5.44 1.65
C PRO A 31 -8.63 -6.72 1.48
N ASP A 32 -8.29 -7.09 0.25
CA ASP A 32 -7.50 -8.29 -0.02
C ASP A 32 -6.09 -8.22 0.59
N MET A 33 -5.47 -7.03 0.58
CA MET A 33 -4.14 -6.79 1.16
C MET A 33 -4.15 -6.77 2.69
N ILE A 34 -5.23 -6.29 3.31
CA ILE A 34 -5.38 -6.27 4.77
C ILE A 34 -5.46 -7.69 5.35
N GLU A 35 -5.88 -8.68 4.56
CA GLU A 35 -5.92 -10.08 5.00
C GLU A 35 -4.52 -10.72 5.15
N VAL A 36 -3.47 -10.10 4.60
CA VAL A 36 -2.10 -10.62 4.72
C VAL A 36 -1.70 -10.66 6.20
N PRO A 37 -1.25 -11.82 6.72
CA PRO A 37 -0.82 -11.93 8.12
C PRO A 37 0.26 -10.91 8.50
N GLY A 38 0.05 -10.20 9.61
CA GLY A 38 0.93 -9.14 10.10
C GLY A 38 0.56 -7.74 9.62
N MET A 39 -0.39 -7.59 8.69
CA MET A 39 -0.90 -6.28 8.30
C MET A 39 -1.69 -5.63 9.45
N ILE A 40 -1.39 -4.37 9.74
CA ILE A 40 -2.02 -3.58 10.81
C ILE A 40 -3.01 -2.58 10.24
N ARG A 41 -2.60 -1.88 9.18
CA ARG A 41 -3.35 -0.77 8.62
C ARG A 41 -2.94 -0.53 7.17
N ALA A 42 -3.89 -0.09 6.37
CA ALA A 42 -3.62 0.43 5.04
C ALA A 42 -4.30 1.80 4.90
N THR A 43 -3.66 2.71 4.18
CA THR A 43 -4.23 4.01 3.82
C THR A 43 -3.87 4.34 2.40
N ARG A 44 -4.72 5.15 1.75
CA ARG A 44 -4.52 5.58 0.38
C ARG A 44 -4.55 7.09 0.31
N TRP A 45 -3.67 7.64 -0.51
CA TRP A 45 -3.38 9.05 -0.60
C TRP A 45 -3.22 9.44 -2.06
N GLU A 46 -3.56 10.69 -2.36
CA GLU A 46 -3.31 11.34 -3.64
C GLU A 46 -2.27 12.44 -3.43
N ALA A 47 -1.43 12.67 -4.43
CA ALA A 47 -0.48 13.77 -4.41
C ALA A 47 -1.23 15.11 -4.28
N ALA A 48 -0.92 15.89 -3.24
CA ALA A 48 -1.53 17.20 -3.02
C ALA A 48 -0.99 18.29 -3.96
N GLU A 49 0.13 18.01 -4.63
CA GLU A 49 0.80 18.92 -5.56
C GLU A 49 1.24 18.12 -6.80
N GLU A 50 0.90 18.62 -7.98
CA GLU A 50 1.46 18.13 -9.22
C GLU A 50 2.92 18.60 -9.32
N LYS A 51 3.83 17.65 -9.55
CA LYS A 51 5.25 17.94 -9.78
C LYS A 51 5.67 17.47 -11.15
N GLU A 52 6.43 18.31 -11.83
CA GLU A 52 7.12 17.91 -13.06
C GLU A 52 8.02 16.70 -12.75
N ASN A 53 7.86 15.62 -13.51
CA ASN A 53 8.52 14.33 -13.27
C ASN A 53 8.14 13.63 -11.95
N GLY A 54 6.95 13.90 -11.39
CA GLY A 54 6.39 13.08 -10.32
C GLY A 54 6.32 11.60 -10.71
N ILE A 55 6.66 10.69 -9.79
CA ILE A 55 6.76 9.25 -10.10
C ILE A 55 5.36 8.67 -10.39
N ARG A 56 4.38 9.00 -9.54
CA ARG A 56 2.99 8.52 -9.59
C ARG A 56 2.04 9.49 -8.89
N LYS A 57 0.77 9.49 -9.28
CA LYS A 57 -0.30 10.29 -8.65
C LYS A 57 -0.75 9.77 -7.27
N PHE A 58 -0.81 8.45 -7.07
CA PHE A 58 -1.34 7.85 -5.85
C PHE A 58 -0.27 7.14 -5.00
N LEU A 59 -0.51 7.09 -3.70
CA LEU A 59 0.30 6.36 -2.73
C LEU A 59 -0.61 5.49 -1.84
N SER A 60 -0.31 4.20 -1.76
CA SER A 60 -0.84 3.31 -0.73
C SER A 60 0.23 3.06 0.32
N LEU A 61 -0.10 3.26 1.58
CA LEU A 61 0.77 3.04 2.72
C LEU A 61 0.22 1.92 3.59
N TYR A 62 0.99 0.86 3.70
CA TYR A 62 0.68 -0.32 4.50
C TYR A 62 1.58 -0.33 5.74
N GLU A 63 0.99 -0.41 6.92
CA GLU A 63 1.67 -0.62 8.18
C GLU A 63 1.56 -2.10 8.54
N PHE A 64 2.67 -2.74 8.87
CA PHE A 64 2.69 -4.14 9.24
C PHE A 64 3.78 -4.45 10.26
N GLU A 65 3.63 -5.59 10.93
CA GLU A 65 4.57 -6.09 11.92
C GLU A 65 4.97 -7.53 11.59
N THR A 66 6.27 -7.82 11.64
CA THR A 66 6.80 -9.17 11.46
C THR A 66 8.16 -9.32 12.15
N ASP A 67 8.53 -10.56 12.48
CA ASP A 67 9.90 -10.93 12.86
C ASP A 67 10.65 -11.61 11.70
N ASP A 68 9.96 -11.95 10.60
CA ASP A 68 10.52 -12.50 9.36
C ASP A 68 9.97 -11.71 8.16
N LEU A 69 10.82 -10.84 7.59
CA LEU A 69 10.45 -10.00 6.46
C LEU A 69 10.33 -10.80 5.15
N ASP A 70 11.10 -11.87 4.99
CA ASP A 70 11.07 -12.70 3.80
C ASP A 70 9.77 -13.52 3.76
N GLU A 71 9.34 -14.05 4.91
CA GLU A 71 8.03 -14.71 5.02
C GLU A 71 6.89 -13.74 4.76
N PHE A 72 6.93 -12.53 5.31
CA PHE A 72 5.91 -11.51 5.02
C PHE A 72 5.82 -11.23 3.51
N ASN A 73 6.96 -11.05 2.83
CA ASN A 73 7.00 -10.84 1.38
C ASN A 73 6.44 -12.06 0.60
N ARG A 74 6.72 -13.28 1.05
CA ARG A 74 6.12 -14.50 0.47
C ARG A 74 4.60 -14.49 0.61
N GLN A 75 4.06 -14.12 1.78
CA GLN A 75 2.62 -14.02 2.00
C GLN A 75 2.00 -12.94 1.10
N VAL A 76 2.60 -11.77 0.99
CA VAL A 76 2.15 -10.72 0.05
C VAL A 76 2.08 -11.26 -1.38
N ALA A 77 3.09 -12.01 -1.84
CA ALA A 77 3.08 -12.60 -3.17
C ALA A 77 1.97 -13.67 -3.35
N ILE A 78 1.73 -14.49 -2.33
CA ILE A 78 0.66 -15.52 -2.34
C ILE A 78 -0.72 -14.85 -2.45
N TYR A 79 -1.00 -13.87 -1.60
CA TYR A 79 -2.27 -13.15 -1.61
C TYR A 79 -2.43 -12.36 -2.90
N GLY A 80 -1.39 -11.66 -3.36
CA GLY A 80 -1.39 -10.98 -4.65
C GLY A 80 -1.73 -11.92 -5.81
N LYS A 81 -1.06 -13.09 -5.89
CA LYS A 81 -1.34 -14.10 -6.91
C LYS A 81 -2.80 -14.58 -6.83
N ARG A 82 -3.32 -14.86 -5.63
CA ARG A 82 -4.74 -15.25 -5.44
C ARG A 82 -5.69 -14.22 -6.06
N THR A 83 -5.49 -12.93 -5.80
CA THR A 83 -6.35 -11.88 -6.37
C THR A 83 -6.29 -11.84 -7.90
N MET A 84 -5.13 -12.13 -8.49
CA MET A 84 -4.98 -12.22 -9.94
C MET A 84 -5.68 -13.45 -10.52
N ASP A 85 -5.51 -14.61 -9.89
CA ASP A 85 -6.17 -15.87 -10.31
C ASP A 85 -7.70 -15.77 -10.23
N GLU A 86 -8.22 -15.03 -9.25
CA GLU A 86 -9.66 -14.76 -9.06
C GLU A 86 -10.20 -13.65 -9.98
N GLY A 87 -9.36 -13.05 -10.84
CA GLY A 87 -9.76 -11.98 -11.74
C GLY A 87 -10.11 -10.67 -11.01
N ARG A 88 -9.69 -10.52 -9.76
CA ARG A 88 -9.92 -9.33 -8.93
C ARG A 88 -8.89 -8.24 -9.16
N TRP A 89 -7.92 -8.42 -10.06
CA TRP A 89 -6.90 -7.43 -10.39
C TRP A 89 -7.40 -6.45 -11.46
N SER A 90 -7.24 -5.14 -11.25
CA SER A 90 -7.64 -4.13 -12.23
C SER A 90 -6.66 -4.03 -13.38
N ASP A 91 -7.18 -3.88 -14.60
CA ASP A 91 -6.38 -3.60 -15.80
C ASP A 91 -5.83 -2.17 -15.83
N LEU A 92 -6.29 -1.30 -14.93
CA LEU A 92 -5.94 0.11 -14.86
C LEU A 92 -4.68 0.39 -14.02
N ALA A 93 -4.25 -0.56 -13.19
CA ALA A 93 -3.18 -0.34 -12.24
C ALA A 93 -1.80 -0.21 -12.91
N VAL A 94 -1.14 0.93 -12.71
CA VAL A 94 0.27 1.13 -13.02
C VAL A 94 1.04 1.20 -11.70
N LEU A 95 1.94 0.26 -11.44
CA LEU A 95 2.74 0.26 -10.21
C LEU A 95 4.14 0.83 -10.46
N ASP A 96 4.86 1.12 -9.39
CA ASP A 96 6.29 1.40 -9.48
C ASP A 96 7.08 0.21 -10.06
N PRO A 97 8.28 0.49 -10.62
CA PRO A 97 9.25 -0.55 -10.93
C PRO A 97 9.87 -1.14 -9.65
N ASP A 98 10.48 -2.33 -9.77
CA ASP A 98 11.01 -3.10 -8.63
C ASP A 98 12.22 -2.45 -7.94
N ASN A 99 12.90 -1.54 -8.62
CA ASN A 99 14.09 -0.86 -8.09
C ASN A 99 13.76 0.31 -7.13
N VAL A 100 12.48 0.61 -6.91
CA VAL A 100 12.06 1.61 -5.92
C VAL A 100 12.02 0.96 -4.53
N PRO A 101 12.73 1.48 -3.51
CA PRO A 101 12.62 0.96 -2.16
C PRO A 101 11.19 1.20 -1.62
N ARG A 102 10.54 0.13 -1.19
CA ARG A 102 9.14 0.17 -0.74
C ARG A 102 8.96 -0.10 0.74
N ILE A 103 9.83 -0.91 1.33
CA ILE A 103 9.70 -1.32 2.73
C ILE A 103 10.71 -0.58 3.60
N TYR A 104 10.22 0.09 4.63
CA TYR A 104 10.99 0.86 5.58
C TYR A 104 10.73 0.37 6.99
N ARG A 105 11.80 0.13 7.75
CA ARG A 105 11.72 -0.29 9.15
C ARG A 105 11.54 0.93 10.06
N GLN A 106 10.64 0.84 11.05
CA GLN A 106 10.55 1.84 12.10
C GLN A 106 11.80 1.80 12.99
N ILE A 107 12.51 2.92 13.10
CA ILE A 107 13.72 3.05 13.93
C ILE A 107 13.49 3.85 15.21
N MET A 108 12.32 4.50 15.34
CA MET A 108 11.91 5.21 16.54
C MET A 108 10.39 5.10 16.72
N PRO A 109 9.89 5.02 17.98
CA PRO A 109 8.47 5.06 18.25
C PRO A 109 7.81 6.34 17.72
N ALA A 110 6.52 6.24 17.38
CA ALA A 110 5.73 7.42 17.05
C ALA A 110 5.70 8.39 18.24
N LYS A 111 5.93 9.67 17.96
CA LYS A 111 5.82 10.75 18.94
C LYS A 111 4.63 11.61 18.56
N TYR A 112 3.75 11.84 19.52
CA TYR A 112 2.58 12.67 19.35
C TYR A 112 2.77 13.98 20.11
N PRO A 113 2.23 15.11 19.60
CA PRO A 113 2.05 16.30 20.42
C PRO A 113 1.25 15.95 21.67
N LYS A 114 1.59 16.58 22.80
CA LYS A 114 0.91 16.33 24.08
C LYS A 114 -0.61 16.42 23.93
N GLY A 115 -1.32 15.37 24.30
CA GLY A 115 -2.79 15.31 24.24
C GLY A 115 -3.36 15.01 22.84
N LYS A 116 -2.51 14.61 21.89
CA LYS A 116 -2.91 14.16 20.53
C LYS A 116 -2.47 12.72 20.25
N GLU A 117 -2.24 11.93 21.29
CA GLU A 117 -2.02 10.50 21.18
C GLU A 117 -3.26 9.83 20.51
N PRO A 118 -3.07 8.83 19.63
CA PRO A 118 -4.18 8.09 19.07
C PRO A 118 -4.98 7.44 20.20
N LYS A 119 -6.30 7.46 20.09
CA LYS A 119 -7.15 6.60 20.92
C LYS A 119 -7.09 5.22 20.29
N GLU A 120 -6.68 4.23 21.09
CA GLU A 120 -6.77 2.81 20.72
C GLU A 120 -8.21 2.40 20.39
#